data_AF-A0AAW7Y3E4-F1
#
_entry.id   AF-A0AAW7Y3E4-F1
#
_cell.length_a   1.000
_cell.length_b   1.000
_cell.length_c   1.000
_cell.angle_alpha   90.00
_cell.angle_beta   90.00
_cell.angle_gamma   90.00
#
_symmetry.space_group_name_H-M   'P 1'
#
loop_
_entity.id
_entity.type
_entity.pdbx_description
1 polymer ?
#
loop_
_entity_poly.entity_id
_entity_poly.type
_entity_poly.pdbx_seq_one_letter_code
_entity_poly.pdbx_strand_id
1 'polypeptide(L)'
;MLNHGGKLREYAALYQRPLEEWVDLSTGVSPWTYPIGKIPTHVWNRLPEDDDGLTEVAQQYYGCESLLPVAGSQAAIMALPCVILSSLIESDGEVEGSCKKDIQIALPQVGYKEHEQAWRKALTQFPTVTISLVFYHDEPSTEQLNSIDVLVVINPNNPTGHYVSANKLHLWQQALAVRGGWLVVDEAFMDLTPAHSLLHSNNPAVRGNCAAETLTENCIVLRSVGKFFGLAGARVGFVIAQPKVLDPLQALLGPWTVAGPSRYILQQALADTPWQQQTRERICAMADKLHQVLSLHFSSKDNLAEATMTSGILFHTVQLPHAAWWHQALAKQGVLVRLCDEKHAIRFGLPHNDADLQRVNTVLTHIKDNQ
;
A
#
# COMPACT_ATOMS: atom_id res chain seq x y z
N MET A 1 14.71 -5.37 12.37
CA MET A 1 13.59 -4.52 11.92
C MET A 1 13.79 -4.20 10.46
N LEU A 2 12.74 -4.26 9.65
CA LEU A 2 12.79 -3.81 8.25
C LEU A 2 13.09 -2.32 8.17
N ASN A 3 13.71 -1.89 7.07
CA ASN A 3 14.02 -0.50 6.83
C ASN A 3 12.90 0.15 6.00
N HIS A 4 12.27 1.19 6.53
CA HIS A 4 11.23 1.96 5.84
C HIS A 4 11.73 3.35 5.44
N GLY A 5 11.08 3.97 4.46
CA GLY A 5 11.28 5.39 4.14
C GLY A 5 10.74 6.33 5.24
N GLY A 6 10.95 7.63 5.09
CA GLY A 6 10.45 8.65 6.03
C GLY A 6 11.33 8.86 7.27
N LYS A 7 12.59 8.42 7.22
CA LYS A 7 13.56 8.53 8.32
C LYS A 7 14.28 9.87 8.37
N LEU A 8 13.59 10.96 8.00
CA LEU A 8 14.21 12.26 7.79
C LEU A 8 15.07 12.74 8.98
N ARG A 9 14.59 12.55 10.22
CA ARG A 9 15.34 12.93 11.43
C ARG A 9 16.67 12.19 11.59
N GLU A 10 16.72 10.92 11.21
CA GLU A 10 17.94 10.10 11.24
C GLU A 10 18.98 10.68 10.26
N TYR A 11 18.55 11.02 9.04
CA TYR A 11 19.41 11.62 8.01
C TYR A 11 19.83 13.05 8.36
N ALA A 12 18.92 13.86 8.90
CA ALA A 12 19.24 15.20 9.38
C ALA A 12 20.32 15.18 10.45
N ALA A 13 20.25 14.25 11.41
CA ALA A 13 21.28 14.06 12.41
C ALA A 13 22.61 13.56 11.80
N LEU A 14 22.54 12.56 10.92
CA LEU A 14 23.72 11.96 10.27
C LEU A 14 24.54 12.99 9.46
N TYR A 15 23.86 13.87 8.73
CA TYR A 15 24.48 14.87 7.86
C TYR A 15 24.57 16.26 8.51
N GLN A 16 24.17 16.40 9.77
CA GLN A 16 24.17 17.66 10.51
C GLN A 16 23.46 18.79 9.73
N ARG A 17 22.32 18.46 9.11
CA ARG A 17 21.55 19.37 8.26
C ARG A 17 20.16 19.60 8.88
N PRO A 18 19.73 20.87 9.10
CA PRO A 18 18.39 21.19 9.62
C PRO A 18 17.27 20.58 8.79
N LEU A 19 16.14 20.22 9.41
CA LEU A 19 15.03 19.50 8.77
C LEU A 19 14.42 20.28 7.60
N GLU A 20 14.30 21.59 7.75
CA GLU A 20 13.80 22.55 6.77
C GLU A 20 14.68 22.64 5.51
N GLU A 21 15.94 22.22 5.60
CA GLU A 21 16.84 22.16 4.47
C GLU A 21 16.74 20.84 3.71
N TRP A 22 15.78 19.96 3.99
CA TRP A 22 15.62 18.72 3.24
C TRP A 22 14.46 18.77 2.27
N VAL A 23 14.65 18.15 1.11
CA VAL A 23 13.56 17.69 0.25
C VAL A 23 13.37 16.19 0.53
N ASP A 24 12.33 15.83 1.28
CA ASP A 24 12.04 14.42 1.60
C ASP A 24 11.09 13.80 0.57
N LEU A 25 11.66 12.96 -0.29
CA LEU A 25 10.99 12.15 -1.30
C LEU A 25 11.06 10.66 -0.96
N SER A 26 11.37 10.30 0.29
CA SER A 26 11.58 8.89 0.66
C SER A 26 10.28 8.12 0.92
N THR A 27 9.13 8.79 0.91
CA THR A 27 7.82 8.17 1.12
C THR A 27 6.95 8.29 -0.13
N GLY A 28 5.97 7.38 -0.28
CA GLY A 28 4.91 7.50 -1.28
C GLY A 28 3.66 8.18 -0.69
N VAL A 29 3.85 9.21 0.12
CA VAL A 29 2.76 9.99 0.74
C VAL A 29 2.55 11.24 -0.11
N SER A 30 1.29 11.63 -0.32
CA SER A 30 0.98 12.90 -0.98
C SER A 30 1.65 14.05 -0.21
N PRO A 31 2.38 14.95 -0.88
CA PRO A 31 2.95 16.13 -0.21
C PRO A 31 1.87 17.15 0.14
N TRP A 32 0.64 16.98 -0.35
CA TRP A 32 -0.52 17.79 0.02
C TRP A 32 -1.39 17.04 1.00
N THR A 33 -1.42 17.56 2.23
CA THR A 33 -2.24 17.04 3.32
C THR A 33 -3.64 17.63 3.25
N TYR A 34 -4.65 16.78 3.45
CA TYR A 34 -6.04 17.22 3.65
C TYR A 34 -6.09 18.27 4.77
N PRO A 35 -6.78 19.42 4.58
CA PRO A 35 -6.79 20.49 5.56
C PRO A 35 -7.36 20.01 6.91
N ILE A 36 -6.53 20.06 7.95
CA ILE A 36 -6.94 19.73 9.31
C ILE A 36 -7.46 21.01 9.96
N GLY A 37 -8.79 21.14 10.03
CA GLY A 37 -9.45 22.22 10.77
C GLY A 37 -9.30 22.08 12.28
N LYS A 38 -10.03 22.92 13.04
CA LYS A 38 -10.10 22.79 14.49
C LYS A 38 -10.86 21.52 14.87
N ILE A 39 -10.20 20.60 15.57
CA ILE A 39 -10.84 19.40 16.10
C ILE A 39 -11.49 19.73 17.45
N PRO A 40 -12.79 19.44 17.65
CA PRO A 40 -13.46 19.68 18.92
C PRO A 40 -12.81 18.94 20.09
N THR A 41 -12.69 19.58 21.26
CA THR A 41 -12.04 18.99 22.44
C THR A 41 -12.69 17.68 22.90
N HIS A 42 -14.01 17.51 22.72
CA HIS A 42 -14.69 16.28 23.11
C HIS A 42 -14.24 15.06 22.31
N VAL A 43 -13.81 15.24 21.04
CA VAL A 43 -13.26 14.17 20.19
C VAL A 43 -11.94 13.64 20.75
N TRP A 44 -11.19 14.46 21.48
CA TRP A 44 -9.96 14.05 22.17
C TRP A 44 -10.22 13.40 23.52
N ASN A 45 -11.29 13.80 24.21
CA ASN A 45 -11.56 13.38 25.58
C ASN A 45 -12.36 12.06 25.65
N ARG A 46 -13.22 11.79 24.64
CA ARG A 46 -14.04 10.58 24.59
C ARG A 46 -13.30 9.42 23.95
N LEU A 47 -13.63 8.20 24.38
CA LEU A 47 -13.24 6.99 23.67
C LEU A 47 -13.94 6.95 22.29
N PRO A 48 -13.29 6.40 21.27
CA PRO A 48 -13.92 6.18 19.97
C PRO A 48 -15.15 5.26 20.09
N GLU A 49 -16.20 5.61 19.34
CA GLU A 49 -17.43 4.84 19.22
C GLU A 49 -17.64 4.48 17.74
N ASP A 50 -18.26 3.33 17.45
CA ASP A 50 -18.39 2.83 16.08
C ASP A 50 -19.52 3.50 15.29
N ASP A 51 -20.48 4.13 15.98
CA ASP A 51 -21.62 4.88 15.45
C ASP A 51 -21.31 6.37 15.22
N ASP A 52 -20.02 6.73 15.17
CA ASP A 52 -19.57 8.11 15.00
C ASP A 52 -19.70 8.63 13.55
N GLY A 53 -20.12 7.79 12.60
CA GLY A 53 -20.31 8.14 11.19
C GLY A 53 -19.12 7.81 10.28
N LEU A 54 -17.98 7.35 10.82
CA LEU A 54 -16.81 7.03 9.98
C LEU A 54 -17.08 5.85 9.05
N THR A 55 -17.70 4.80 9.58
CA THR A 55 -17.94 3.56 8.85
C THR A 55 -18.84 3.80 7.64
N GLU A 56 -19.92 4.57 7.83
CA GLU A 56 -20.92 4.89 6.82
C GLU A 56 -20.32 5.72 5.68
N VAL A 57 -19.57 6.78 6.02
CA VAL A 57 -18.91 7.61 5.00
C VAL A 57 -17.84 6.81 4.25
N ALA A 58 -17.10 5.93 4.94
CA ALA A 58 -16.12 5.07 4.29
C ALA A 58 -16.79 4.03 3.36
N GLN A 59 -17.91 3.45 3.76
CA GLN A 59 -18.69 2.52 2.92
C GLN A 59 -19.18 3.22 1.65
N GLN A 60 -19.70 4.45 1.79
CA GLN A 60 -20.11 5.26 0.65
C GLN A 60 -18.93 5.60 -0.27
N TYR A 61 -17.80 6.00 0.30
CA TYR A 61 -16.61 6.38 -0.45
C TYR A 61 -16.00 5.19 -1.22
N TYR A 62 -15.90 4.02 -0.60
CA TYR A 62 -15.33 2.81 -1.22
C TYR A 62 -16.33 2.00 -2.04
N GLY A 63 -17.63 2.28 -1.93
CA GLY A 63 -18.68 1.55 -2.63
C GLY A 63 -18.82 0.10 -2.14
N CYS A 64 -18.75 -0.12 -0.83
CA CYS A 64 -18.83 -1.46 -0.23
C CYS A 64 -19.86 -1.53 0.90
N GLU A 65 -20.34 -2.75 1.17
CA GLU A 65 -21.33 -3.00 2.23
C GLU A 65 -20.70 -3.23 3.60
N SER A 66 -19.49 -3.79 3.65
CA SER A 66 -18.83 -4.19 4.90
C SER A 66 -17.37 -3.75 4.90
N LEU A 67 -16.95 -3.07 5.97
CA LEU A 67 -15.56 -2.67 6.19
C LEU A 67 -15.23 -2.56 7.67
N LEU A 68 -13.93 -2.61 7.99
CA LEU A 68 -13.40 -2.38 9.34
C LEU A 68 -12.31 -1.29 9.31
N PRO A 69 -12.48 -0.16 10.03
CA PRO A 69 -11.41 0.80 10.26
C PRO A 69 -10.30 0.19 11.14
N VAL A 70 -9.04 0.38 10.75
CA VAL A 70 -7.87 -0.17 11.46
C VAL A 70 -6.76 0.88 11.61
N ALA A 71 -5.81 0.64 12.52
CA ALA A 71 -4.67 1.50 12.84
C ALA A 71 -3.62 1.60 11.70
N GLY A 72 -4.05 2.09 10.53
CA GLY A 72 -3.37 1.91 9.25
C GLY A 72 -3.53 0.48 8.74
N SER A 73 -3.41 0.30 7.41
CA SER A 73 -3.41 -1.04 6.79
C SER A 73 -2.36 -1.98 7.40
N GLN A 74 -1.26 -1.45 7.94
CA GLN A 74 -0.23 -2.21 8.65
C GLN A 74 -0.77 -3.09 9.79
N ALA A 75 -1.74 -2.60 10.57
CA ALA A 75 -2.32 -3.40 11.65
C ALA A 75 -3.02 -4.65 11.10
N ALA A 76 -3.77 -4.49 10.00
CA ALA A 76 -4.40 -5.60 9.30
C ALA A 76 -3.37 -6.54 8.65
N ILE A 77 -2.33 -6.01 8.00
CA ILE A 77 -1.24 -6.82 7.39
C ILE A 77 -0.63 -7.77 8.43
N MET A 78 -0.39 -7.27 9.65
CA MET A 78 0.18 -8.09 10.73
C MET A 78 -0.78 -9.14 11.30
N ALA A 79 -2.09 -8.90 11.26
CA ALA A 79 -3.10 -9.70 11.95
C ALA A 79 -3.80 -10.71 11.03
N LEU A 80 -4.04 -10.35 9.76
CA LEU A 80 -4.75 -11.17 8.78
C LEU A 80 -4.16 -12.56 8.56
N PRO A 81 -2.84 -12.78 8.54
CA PRO A 81 -2.28 -14.12 8.44
C PRO A 81 -2.84 -15.08 9.50
N CYS A 82 -3.04 -14.64 10.74
CA CYS A 82 -3.62 -15.49 11.78
C CYS A 82 -5.10 -15.80 11.51
N VAL A 83 -5.88 -14.81 11.07
CA VAL A 83 -7.30 -14.99 10.71
C VAL A 83 -7.46 -15.99 9.56
N ILE A 84 -6.66 -15.84 8.50
CA ILE A 84 -6.70 -16.70 7.32
C ILE A 84 -6.26 -18.12 7.67
N LEU A 85 -5.16 -18.29 8.42
CA LEU A 85 -4.67 -19.61 8.82
C LEU A 85 -5.65 -20.34 9.74
N SER A 86 -6.23 -19.67 10.73
CA SER A 86 -7.27 -20.27 11.57
C SER A 86 -8.44 -20.78 10.71
N SER A 87 -8.93 -19.98 9.77
CA SER A 87 -10.01 -20.41 8.88
C SER A 87 -9.64 -21.59 7.97
N LEU A 88 -8.41 -21.61 7.43
CA LEU A 88 -7.92 -22.70 6.58
C LEU A 88 -7.67 -24.00 7.33
N ILE A 89 -7.48 -23.94 8.66
CA ILE A 89 -7.27 -25.11 9.53
C ILE A 89 -8.61 -25.65 10.00
N GLU A 90 -9.53 -24.78 10.41
CA GLU A 90 -10.86 -25.17 10.88
C GLU A 90 -11.70 -25.83 9.77
N SER A 91 -11.56 -25.37 8.52
CA SER A 91 -12.33 -25.90 7.37
C SER A 91 -12.06 -27.38 7.06
N ASP A 92 -10.93 -27.91 7.49
CA ASP A 92 -10.48 -29.26 7.12
C ASP A 92 -10.96 -30.35 8.11
N GLY A 93 -11.61 -29.96 9.20
CA GLY A 93 -12.00 -30.85 10.28
C GLY A 93 -10.80 -31.35 11.09
N GLU A 94 -11.00 -31.64 12.37
CA GLU A 94 -10.00 -32.33 13.19
C GLU A 94 -9.80 -33.76 12.65
N VAL A 95 -8.95 -33.91 11.64
CA VAL A 95 -8.48 -35.25 11.24
C VAL A 95 -7.43 -35.66 12.27
N GLU A 96 -7.88 -36.36 13.31
CA GLU A 96 -7.01 -37.07 14.24
C GLU A 96 -6.05 -37.97 13.44
N GLY A 97 -4.81 -37.51 13.33
CA GLY A 97 -3.70 -38.26 12.78
C GLY A 97 -3.78 -38.61 11.29
N SER A 98 -3.55 -37.66 10.37
CA SER A 98 -2.66 -37.87 9.20
C SER A 98 -2.57 -36.65 8.28
N CYS A 99 -1.33 -36.39 7.84
CA CYS A 99 -0.85 -35.34 6.93
C CYS A 99 -0.88 -33.90 7.44
N LYS A 100 0.33 -33.36 7.71
CA LYS A 100 0.57 -31.91 7.77
C LYS A 100 0.05 -31.30 6.45
N LYS A 101 -0.98 -30.47 6.52
CA LYS A 101 -1.39 -29.63 5.38
C LYS A 101 -0.19 -28.76 5.00
N ASP A 102 0.19 -28.77 3.72
CA ASP A 102 1.18 -27.85 3.16
C ASP A 102 0.41 -26.68 2.55
N ILE A 103 0.38 -25.56 3.27
CA ILE A 103 -0.31 -24.33 2.82
C ILE A 103 0.68 -23.48 2.03
N GLN A 104 0.35 -23.16 0.78
CA GLN A 104 1.16 -22.31 -0.07
C GLN A 104 0.62 -20.88 -0.12
N ILE A 105 1.48 -19.93 0.23
CA ILE A 105 1.19 -18.49 0.20
C ILE A 105 2.05 -17.84 -0.86
N ALA A 106 1.41 -17.28 -1.90
CA ALA A 106 2.07 -16.49 -2.92
C ALA A 106 2.18 -15.02 -2.51
N LEU A 107 3.40 -14.49 -2.58
CA LEU A 107 3.74 -13.08 -2.35
C LEU A 107 4.53 -12.53 -3.55
N PRO A 108 4.46 -11.22 -3.84
CA PRO A 108 5.35 -10.62 -4.82
C PRO A 108 6.79 -10.69 -4.30
N GLN A 109 7.73 -11.08 -5.16
CA GLN A 109 9.15 -11.15 -4.83
C GLN A 109 9.70 -9.76 -4.46
N VAL A 110 9.29 -8.75 -5.23
CA VAL A 110 9.58 -7.34 -5.00
C VAL A 110 8.29 -6.65 -4.64
N GLY A 111 8.18 -6.20 -3.39
CA GLY A 111 6.94 -5.65 -2.84
C GLY A 111 7.13 -5.15 -1.42
N TYR A 112 6.03 -4.72 -0.79
CA TYR A 112 6.04 -4.27 0.60
C TYR A 112 6.34 -5.42 1.57
N LYS A 113 7.56 -5.43 2.11
CA LYS A 113 8.12 -6.55 2.89
C LYS A 113 7.41 -6.88 4.21
N GLU A 114 6.53 -6.00 4.69
CA GLU A 114 5.73 -6.26 5.88
C GLU A 114 4.75 -7.42 5.68
N HIS A 115 4.28 -7.67 4.44
CA HIS A 115 3.47 -8.86 4.15
C HIS A 115 4.26 -10.15 4.41
N GLU A 116 5.45 -10.28 3.83
CA GLU A 116 6.33 -11.44 4.05
C GLU A 116 6.64 -11.62 5.54
N GLN A 117 7.00 -10.52 6.23
CA GLN A 117 7.30 -10.57 7.66
C GLN A 117 6.09 -11.02 8.49
N ALA A 118 4.89 -10.52 8.18
CA ALA A 118 3.67 -10.89 8.89
C ALA A 118 3.34 -12.38 8.71
N TRP A 119 3.43 -12.90 7.49
CA TRP A 119 3.24 -14.33 7.23
C TRP A 119 4.27 -15.18 7.97
N ARG A 120 5.57 -14.83 7.89
CA ARG A 120 6.63 -15.52 8.63
C ARG A 120 6.40 -15.53 10.14
N LYS A 121 5.88 -14.44 10.71
CA LYS A 121 5.54 -14.36 12.13
C LYS A 121 4.32 -15.21 12.49
N ALA A 122 3.34 -15.33 11.59
CA ALA A 122 2.20 -16.20 11.80
C ALA A 122 2.62 -17.68 11.81
N LEU A 123 3.60 -18.08 10.99
CA LEU A 123 4.13 -19.45 10.97
C LEU A 123 4.51 -19.99 12.35
N THR A 124 5.07 -19.13 13.22
CA THR A 124 5.52 -19.54 14.55
C THR A 124 4.36 -19.82 15.51
N GLN A 125 3.14 -19.41 15.16
CA GLN A 125 1.93 -19.59 15.97
C GLN A 125 1.14 -20.85 15.58
N PHE A 126 1.45 -21.47 14.42
CA PHE A 126 0.75 -22.65 13.90
C PHE A 126 1.72 -23.82 13.66
N PRO A 127 2.35 -24.40 14.71
CA PRO A 127 3.41 -25.41 14.57
C PRO A 127 2.93 -26.77 14.03
N THR A 128 1.61 -27.00 13.98
CA THR A 128 0.99 -28.24 13.49
C THR A 128 0.82 -28.27 11.97
N VAL A 129 1.08 -27.16 11.27
CA VAL A 129 0.89 -27.01 9.82
C VAL A 129 2.23 -26.68 9.16
N THR A 130 2.46 -27.24 7.97
CA THR A 130 3.58 -26.79 7.13
C THR A 130 3.07 -25.65 6.26
N ILE A 131 3.79 -24.54 6.24
CA ILE A 131 3.41 -23.40 5.41
C ILE A 131 4.63 -22.97 4.61
N SER A 132 4.42 -22.85 3.30
CA SER A 132 5.44 -22.58 2.30
C SER A 132 5.19 -21.21 1.65
N LEU A 133 6.17 -20.31 1.74
CA LEU A 133 6.13 -19.04 1.01
C LEU A 133 6.68 -19.24 -0.40
N VAL A 134 5.85 -18.96 -1.40
CA VAL A 134 6.25 -18.94 -2.81
C VAL A 134 6.21 -17.51 -3.33
N PHE A 135 7.13 -17.16 -4.22
CA PHE A 135 7.23 -15.81 -4.74
C PHE A 135 6.90 -15.77 -6.22
N TYR A 136 6.17 -14.75 -6.64
CA TYR A 136 5.92 -14.43 -8.04
C TYR A 136 6.54 -13.07 -8.37
N HIS A 137 6.72 -12.77 -9.65
CA HIS A 137 7.25 -11.46 -10.08
C HIS A 137 6.12 -10.42 -10.14
N ASP A 138 5.77 -9.95 -11.33
CA ASP A 138 4.68 -8.99 -11.53
C ASP A 138 3.31 -9.65 -11.33
N GLU A 139 3.11 -10.83 -11.92
CA GLU A 139 1.87 -11.62 -11.83
C GLU A 139 2.19 -13.11 -11.60
N PRO A 140 1.35 -13.85 -10.86
CA PRO A 140 1.51 -15.30 -10.70
C PRO A 140 1.19 -16.04 -12.01
N SER A 141 1.89 -17.14 -12.25
CA SER A 141 1.56 -18.04 -13.37
C SER A 141 0.26 -18.81 -13.12
N THR A 142 -0.34 -19.36 -14.17
CA THR A 142 -1.52 -20.23 -14.06
C THR A 142 -1.24 -21.45 -13.17
N GLU A 143 -0.05 -22.04 -13.27
CA GLU A 143 0.37 -23.16 -12.44
C GLU A 143 0.43 -22.76 -10.96
N GLN A 144 1.00 -21.58 -10.65
CA GLN A 144 1.02 -21.06 -9.28
C GLN A 144 -0.40 -20.82 -8.76
N LEU A 145 -1.26 -20.15 -9.54
CA LEU A 145 -2.65 -19.90 -9.18
C LEU A 145 -3.45 -21.19 -8.91
N ASN A 146 -3.06 -22.29 -9.56
CA ASN A 146 -3.68 -23.61 -9.38
C ASN A 146 -3.09 -24.41 -8.21
N SER A 147 -1.98 -24.00 -7.61
CA SER A 147 -1.34 -24.71 -6.49
C SER A 147 -1.47 -23.97 -5.16
N ILE A 148 -1.55 -22.64 -5.17
CA ILE A 148 -1.58 -21.84 -3.95
C ILE A 148 -2.94 -21.84 -3.24
N ASP A 149 -2.88 -21.64 -1.92
CA ASP A 149 -4.03 -21.46 -1.03
C ASP A 149 -4.31 -19.98 -0.76
N VAL A 150 -3.27 -19.13 -0.77
CA VAL A 150 -3.39 -17.70 -0.52
C VAL A 150 -2.57 -16.93 -1.55
N LEU A 151 -3.20 -15.96 -2.21
CA LEU A 151 -2.53 -14.99 -3.06
C LEU A 151 -2.57 -13.60 -2.40
N VAL A 152 -1.40 -13.01 -2.18
CA VAL A 152 -1.27 -11.61 -1.76
C VAL A 152 -0.83 -10.79 -2.96
N VAL A 153 -1.62 -9.80 -3.35
CA VAL A 153 -1.32 -8.85 -4.42
C VAL A 153 -1.20 -7.45 -3.85
N ILE A 154 -0.13 -6.72 -4.17
CA ILE A 154 -0.01 -5.30 -3.84
C ILE A 154 -0.32 -4.51 -5.11
N ASN A 155 -1.36 -3.67 -5.09
CA ASN A 155 -1.91 -3.07 -6.30
C ASN A 155 -2.29 -1.59 -6.14
N PRO A 156 -1.63 -0.65 -6.83
CA PRO A 156 -0.35 -0.82 -7.52
C PRO A 156 0.79 -1.23 -6.58
N ASN A 157 1.73 -2.03 -7.08
CA ASN A 157 2.83 -2.55 -6.28
C ASN A 157 3.80 -1.44 -5.82
N ASN A 158 4.36 -1.60 -4.63
CA ASN A 158 5.42 -0.74 -4.12
C ASN A 158 6.67 -1.58 -3.86
N PRO A 159 7.81 -1.32 -4.51
CA PRO A 159 8.16 -0.09 -5.24
C PRO A 159 7.96 -0.10 -6.76
N THR A 160 7.51 -1.18 -7.39
CA THR A 160 7.57 -1.25 -8.87
C THR A 160 6.53 -0.37 -9.58
N GLY A 161 5.43 -0.03 -8.93
CA GLY A 161 4.30 0.64 -9.57
C GLY A 161 3.49 -0.28 -10.49
N HIS A 162 3.82 -1.58 -10.57
CA HIS A 162 3.09 -2.55 -11.38
C HIS A 162 1.61 -2.58 -10.97
N TYR A 163 0.71 -2.58 -11.95
CA TYR A 163 -0.72 -2.54 -11.75
C TYR A 163 -1.39 -3.77 -12.37
N VAL A 164 -2.24 -4.42 -11.59
CA VAL A 164 -3.09 -5.53 -12.00
C VAL A 164 -4.52 -5.03 -12.16
N SER A 165 -5.15 -5.32 -13.30
CA SER A 165 -6.51 -4.87 -13.56
C SER A 165 -7.56 -5.51 -12.66
N ALA A 166 -8.60 -4.75 -12.31
CA ALA A 166 -9.74 -5.26 -11.54
C ALA A 166 -10.29 -6.56 -12.15
N ASN A 167 -10.49 -6.62 -13.47
CA ASN A 167 -10.96 -7.85 -14.14
C ASN A 167 -10.06 -9.05 -13.88
N LYS A 168 -8.73 -8.86 -13.90
CA LYS A 168 -7.78 -9.95 -13.63
C LYS A 168 -7.84 -10.40 -12.18
N LEU A 169 -7.97 -9.46 -11.24
CA LEU A 169 -8.17 -9.77 -9.82
C LEU A 169 -9.48 -10.54 -9.58
N HIS A 170 -10.57 -10.19 -10.26
CA HIS A 170 -11.84 -10.94 -10.18
C HIS A 170 -11.68 -12.37 -10.70
N LEU A 171 -10.97 -12.56 -11.83
CA LEU A 171 -10.68 -13.89 -12.36
C LEU A 171 -9.84 -14.73 -11.39
N TRP A 172 -8.81 -14.15 -10.77
CA TRP A 172 -8.00 -14.83 -9.75
C TRP A 172 -8.81 -15.15 -8.50
N GLN A 173 -9.65 -14.22 -8.04
CA GLN A 173 -10.57 -14.45 -6.93
C GLN A 173 -11.49 -15.65 -7.19
N GLN A 174 -12.09 -15.73 -8.39
CA GLN A 174 -12.95 -16.84 -8.78
C GLN A 174 -12.18 -18.16 -8.84
N ALA A 175 -10.99 -18.17 -9.46
CA ALA A 175 -10.14 -19.36 -9.56
C ALA A 175 -9.70 -19.90 -8.19
N LEU A 176 -9.38 -19.02 -7.25
CA LEU A 176 -9.04 -19.38 -5.88
C LEU A 176 -10.28 -19.88 -5.12
N ALA A 177 -11.41 -19.17 -5.22
CA ALA A 177 -12.63 -19.48 -4.47
C ALA A 177 -13.19 -20.88 -4.76
N VAL A 178 -13.07 -21.38 -6.01
CA VAL A 178 -13.48 -22.74 -6.39
C VAL A 178 -12.80 -23.83 -5.54
N ARG A 179 -11.63 -23.53 -4.97
CA ARG A 179 -10.82 -24.46 -4.18
C ARG A 179 -10.69 -24.05 -2.72
N GLY A 180 -11.48 -23.06 -2.28
CA GLY A 180 -11.39 -22.49 -0.93
C GLY A 180 -10.19 -21.57 -0.69
N GLY A 181 -9.48 -21.15 -1.75
CA GLY A 181 -8.33 -20.26 -1.66
C GLY A 181 -8.71 -18.81 -1.31
N TRP A 182 -7.71 -18.02 -0.95
CA TRP A 182 -7.85 -16.64 -0.47
C TRP A 182 -7.14 -15.65 -1.37
N LEU A 183 -7.75 -14.47 -1.55
CA LEU A 183 -7.15 -13.35 -2.23
C LEU A 183 -7.06 -12.14 -1.29
N VAL A 184 -5.85 -11.66 -1.04
CA VAL A 184 -5.60 -10.41 -0.31
C VAL A 184 -5.06 -9.38 -1.30
N VAL A 185 -5.77 -8.27 -1.48
CA VAL A 185 -5.35 -7.16 -2.36
C VAL A 185 -5.03 -5.93 -1.51
N ASP A 186 -3.75 -5.56 -1.47
CA ASP A 186 -3.29 -4.33 -0.84
C ASP A 186 -3.41 -3.16 -1.80
N GLU A 187 -4.50 -2.41 -1.65
CA GLU A 187 -4.85 -1.24 -2.44
C GLU A 187 -4.46 0.08 -1.75
N ALA A 188 -3.34 0.10 -1.01
CA ALA A 188 -2.87 1.27 -0.26
C ALA A 188 -2.70 2.55 -1.11
N PHE A 189 -2.44 2.44 -2.41
CA PHE A 189 -2.29 3.58 -3.33
C PHE A 189 -3.51 3.80 -4.23
N MET A 190 -4.52 2.93 -4.18
CA MET A 190 -5.63 2.90 -5.14
C MET A 190 -6.59 4.07 -4.98
N ASP A 191 -6.53 4.79 -3.85
CA ASP A 191 -7.26 6.03 -3.66
C ASP A 191 -6.96 7.08 -4.72
N LEU A 192 -5.85 6.99 -5.49
CA LEU A 192 -5.57 7.89 -6.63
C LEU A 192 -6.23 7.48 -7.95
N THR A 193 -6.64 6.23 -8.08
CA THR A 193 -7.29 5.68 -9.26
C THR A 193 -8.43 4.76 -8.84
N PRO A 194 -9.47 5.27 -8.16
CA PRO A 194 -10.55 4.44 -7.61
C PRO A 194 -11.24 3.63 -8.71
N ALA A 195 -11.27 4.15 -9.95
CA ALA A 195 -11.80 3.45 -11.12
C ALA A 195 -11.07 2.15 -11.50
N HIS A 196 -9.89 1.91 -10.93
CA HIS A 196 -9.06 0.73 -11.16
C HIS A 196 -9.07 -0.25 -9.99
N SER A 197 -9.81 0.07 -8.94
CA SER A 197 -9.95 -0.80 -7.77
C SER A 197 -10.73 -2.07 -8.10
N LEU A 198 -10.40 -3.15 -7.40
CA LEU A 198 -11.25 -4.34 -7.31
C LEU A 198 -12.68 -4.02 -6.83
N LEU A 199 -12.85 -2.99 -6.00
CA LEU A 199 -14.16 -2.55 -5.48
C LEU A 199 -14.99 -1.78 -6.53
N HIS A 200 -14.37 -1.29 -7.61
CA HIS A 200 -15.01 -0.41 -8.58
C HIS A 200 -15.31 -1.12 -9.90
N SER A 201 -16.08 -2.21 -9.82
CA SER A 201 -16.61 -2.92 -10.99
C SER A 201 -17.76 -2.12 -11.64
N ASN A 202 -17.39 -1.05 -12.34
CA ASN A 202 -18.26 -0.31 -13.25
C ASN A 202 -18.39 -1.06 -14.59
N ASN A 203 -19.10 -2.19 -14.62
CA ASN A 203 -19.56 -2.76 -15.88
C ASN A 203 -21.07 -2.51 -16.08
N PRO A 204 -21.46 -1.44 -16.82
CA PRO A 204 -22.86 -1.21 -17.17
C PRO A 204 -23.48 -2.34 -17.99
N ALA A 205 -22.70 -3.21 -18.66
CA ALA A 205 -23.22 -4.38 -19.36
C ALA A 205 -23.71 -5.50 -18.42
N VAL A 206 -23.38 -5.40 -17.13
CA VAL A 206 -23.80 -6.30 -16.05
C VAL A 206 -25.01 -5.73 -15.28
N ARG A 207 -25.59 -4.59 -15.72
CA ARG A 207 -26.84 -4.05 -15.15
C ARG A 207 -28.11 -4.83 -15.53
N GLY A 208 -27.98 -5.89 -16.34
CA GLY A 208 -29.05 -6.86 -16.60
C GLY A 208 -28.84 -8.13 -15.78
N ASN A 209 -29.52 -8.25 -14.64
CA ASN A 209 -29.68 -9.49 -13.85
C ASN A 209 -28.43 -10.31 -13.43
N CYS A 210 -27.22 -9.79 -13.62
CA CYS A 210 -26.02 -10.36 -13.01
C CYS A 210 -25.60 -9.41 -11.87
N ALA A 211 -25.51 -9.92 -10.66
CA ALA A 211 -25.12 -9.14 -9.48
C ALA A 211 -23.81 -8.38 -9.76
N ALA A 212 -23.68 -7.16 -9.24
CA ALA A 212 -22.36 -6.55 -9.06
C ALA A 212 -21.44 -7.64 -8.47
N GLU A 213 -20.29 -7.90 -9.08
CA GLU A 213 -19.44 -9.01 -8.66
C GLU A 213 -18.91 -8.72 -7.25
N THR A 214 -19.67 -9.17 -6.25
CA THR A 214 -19.36 -9.01 -4.84
C THR A 214 -18.05 -9.72 -4.55
N LEU A 215 -17.22 -9.14 -3.67
CA LEU A 215 -16.06 -9.84 -3.13
C LEU A 215 -16.47 -11.23 -2.67
N THR A 216 -15.73 -12.25 -3.09
CA THR A 216 -15.97 -13.58 -2.55
C THR A 216 -15.69 -13.55 -1.06
N GLU A 217 -16.27 -14.53 -0.39
CA GLU A 217 -16.09 -14.78 1.03
C GLU A 217 -14.63 -14.76 1.51
N ASN A 218 -13.68 -15.23 0.69
CA ASN A 218 -12.25 -15.30 1.02
C ASN A 218 -11.42 -14.17 0.37
N CYS A 219 -12.07 -13.08 -0.05
CA CYS A 219 -11.38 -11.91 -0.59
C CYS A 219 -11.33 -10.76 0.41
N ILE A 220 -10.16 -10.13 0.48
CA ILE A 220 -9.85 -9.05 1.39
C ILE A 220 -9.18 -7.93 0.61
N VAL A 221 -9.70 -6.71 0.72
CA VAL A 221 -9.07 -5.50 0.16
C VAL A 221 -8.60 -4.59 1.29
N LEU A 222 -7.34 -4.18 1.24
CA LEU A 222 -6.74 -3.24 2.21
C LEU A 222 -6.69 -1.84 1.60
N ARG A 223 -7.06 -0.83 2.39
CA ARG A 223 -6.96 0.59 2.02
C ARG A 223 -6.10 1.38 2.99
N SER A 224 -5.43 2.41 2.48
CA SER A 224 -4.54 3.26 3.27
C SER A 224 -4.83 4.73 3.04
N VAL A 225 -5.45 5.38 4.02
CA VAL A 225 -5.77 6.83 3.94
C VAL A 225 -4.50 7.67 3.98
N GLY A 226 -3.43 7.14 4.57
CA GLY A 226 -2.18 7.87 4.75
C GLY A 226 -1.43 8.25 3.47
N LYS A 227 -1.83 7.73 2.29
CA LYS A 227 -1.14 8.00 1.02
C LYS A 227 -1.74 9.21 0.32
N PHE A 228 -2.86 9.02 -0.36
CA PHE A 228 -3.52 10.03 -1.17
C PHE A 228 -3.91 11.29 -0.37
N PHE A 229 -4.46 11.11 0.84
CA PHE A 229 -4.90 12.24 1.66
C PHE A 229 -3.75 13.01 2.35
N GLY A 230 -2.50 12.53 2.23
CA GLY A 230 -1.36 13.12 2.94
C GLY A 230 -1.47 13.02 4.46
N LEU A 231 -2.31 12.11 4.97
CA LEU A 231 -2.62 11.91 6.39
C LEU A 231 -1.88 10.71 7.00
N ALA A 232 -0.62 10.47 6.60
CA ALA A 232 0.15 9.31 7.05
C ALA A 232 0.25 9.22 8.58
N GLY A 233 0.30 10.36 9.27
CA GLY A 233 0.33 10.47 10.72
C GLY A 233 -1.00 10.19 11.42
N ALA A 234 -2.14 10.21 10.71
CA ALA A 234 -3.45 9.89 11.30
C ALA A 234 -3.60 8.40 11.63
N ARG A 235 -2.77 7.55 11.03
CA ARG A 235 -2.73 6.09 11.24
C ARG A 235 -4.08 5.42 11.05
N VAL A 236 -4.72 5.65 9.90
CA VAL A 236 -5.97 4.98 9.54
C VAL A 236 -5.86 4.25 8.21
N GLY A 237 -6.44 3.05 8.17
CA GLY A 237 -6.70 2.27 6.98
C GLY A 237 -8.02 1.53 7.14
N PHE A 238 -8.40 0.79 6.11
CA PHE A 238 -9.63 0.00 6.12
C PHE A 238 -9.37 -1.41 5.59
N VAL A 239 -10.13 -2.37 6.10
CA VAL A 239 -10.23 -3.72 5.57
C VAL A 239 -11.63 -3.90 5.04
N ILE A 240 -11.76 -4.17 3.75
CA ILE A 240 -13.04 -4.47 3.10
C ILE A 240 -13.06 -5.97 2.83
N ALA A 241 -13.99 -6.67 3.47
CA ALA A 241 -14.17 -8.11 3.38
C ALA A 241 -15.57 -8.48 3.92
N GLN A 242 -15.95 -9.75 3.81
CA GLN A 242 -17.17 -10.26 4.44
C GLN A 242 -17.05 -10.28 5.98
N PRO A 243 -18.17 -10.20 6.74
CA PRO A 243 -18.16 -10.26 8.21
C PRO A 243 -17.36 -11.44 8.80
N LYS A 244 -17.38 -12.60 8.12
CA LYS A 244 -16.60 -13.78 8.54
C LYS A 244 -15.09 -13.54 8.67
N VAL A 245 -14.57 -12.50 8.01
CA VAL A 245 -13.17 -12.04 8.12
C VAL A 245 -13.07 -10.86 9.09
N LEU A 246 -14.01 -9.92 9.02
CA LEU A 246 -13.95 -8.67 9.79
C LEU A 246 -14.13 -8.91 11.29
N ASP A 247 -15.05 -9.78 11.68
CA ASP A 247 -15.35 -10.08 13.09
C ASP A 247 -14.14 -10.71 13.83
N PRO A 248 -13.51 -11.79 13.34
CA PRO A 248 -12.31 -12.34 13.98
C PRO A 248 -11.12 -11.37 13.92
N LEU A 249 -11.02 -10.57 12.86
CA LEU A 249 -9.98 -9.54 12.78
C LEU A 249 -10.17 -8.45 13.84
N GLN A 250 -11.40 -7.97 14.04
CA GLN A 250 -11.72 -6.99 15.07
C GLN A 250 -11.44 -7.54 16.46
N ALA A 251 -11.84 -8.79 16.73
CA ALA A 251 -11.54 -9.47 17.99
C ALA A 251 -10.03 -9.58 18.26
N LEU A 252 -9.23 -9.88 17.23
CA LEU A 252 -7.78 -9.99 17.34
C LEU A 252 -7.09 -8.64 17.56
N LEU A 253 -7.58 -7.57 16.92
CA LEU A 253 -7.02 -6.22 17.05
C LEU A 253 -7.43 -5.53 18.36
N GLY A 254 -8.60 -5.88 18.90
CA GLY A 254 -9.17 -5.27 20.10
C GLY A 254 -9.89 -3.94 19.83
N PRO A 255 -10.45 -3.33 20.89
CA PRO A 255 -11.24 -2.10 20.76
C PRO A 255 -10.35 -0.86 20.52
N TRP A 256 -10.96 0.20 19.97
CA TRP A 256 -10.38 1.55 19.86
C TRP A 256 -9.06 1.64 19.08
N THR A 257 -8.90 0.82 18.04
CA THR A 257 -7.68 0.80 17.21
C THR A 257 -7.42 2.12 16.47
N VAL A 258 -8.47 2.92 16.23
CA VAL A 258 -8.38 4.22 15.55
C VAL A 258 -8.75 5.34 16.51
N ALA A 259 -7.84 6.29 16.70
CA ALA A 259 -8.03 7.43 17.58
C ALA A 259 -9.18 8.35 17.11
N GLY A 260 -9.99 8.85 18.04
CA GLY A 260 -11.14 9.73 17.76
C GLY A 260 -10.83 10.92 16.84
N PRO A 261 -9.74 11.68 17.06
CA PRO A 261 -9.34 12.78 16.17
C PRO A 261 -9.08 12.34 14.73
N SER A 262 -8.50 11.15 14.55
CA SER A 262 -8.28 10.58 13.22
C SER A 262 -9.59 10.19 12.55
N ARG A 263 -10.54 9.60 13.31
CA ARG A 263 -11.89 9.28 12.81
C ARG A 263 -12.63 10.54 12.35
N TYR A 264 -12.60 11.58 13.17
CA TYR A 264 -13.23 12.87 12.89
C TYR A 264 -12.71 13.56 11.61
N ILE A 265 -11.38 13.59 11.41
CA ILE A 265 -10.80 14.17 10.18
C ILE A 265 -11.19 13.34 8.95
N LEU A 266 -11.20 12.01 9.08
CA LEU A 266 -11.49 11.13 7.94
C LEU A 266 -12.92 11.23 7.45
N GLN A 267 -13.89 11.42 8.34
CA GLN A 267 -15.28 11.66 7.94
C GLN A 267 -15.37 12.84 6.97
N GLN A 268 -14.66 13.94 7.27
CA GLN A 268 -14.60 15.11 6.39
C GLN A 268 -13.84 14.80 5.11
N ALA A 269 -12.65 14.20 5.21
CA ALA A 269 -11.79 13.93 4.07
C ALA A 269 -12.44 12.99 3.04
N LEU A 270 -13.13 11.94 3.50
CA LEU A 270 -13.80 10.96 2.64
C LEU A 270 -15.06 11.54 1.98
N ALA A 271 -15.75 12.49 2.63
CA ALA A 271 -16.91 13.17 2.06
C ALA A 271 -16.55 14.33 1.10
N ASP A 272 -15.32 14.83 1.13
CA ASP A 272 -14.90 16.02 0.37
C ASP A 272 -14.47 15.68 -1.07
N THR A 273 -15.44 15.35 -1.91
CA THR A 273 -15.21 15.04 -3.34
C THR A 273 -14.50 16.17 -4.11
N PRO A 274 -14.84 17.47 -3.92
CA PRO A 274 -14.13 18.55 -4.60
C PRO A 274 -12.63 18.58 -4.28
N TRP A 275 -12.25 18.45 -3.01
CA TRP A 275 -10.84 18.39 -2.61
C TRP A 275 -10.14 17.17 -3.23
N GLN A 276 -10.80 16.02 -3.23
CA GLN A 276 -10.26 14.79 -3.81
C GLN A 276 -9.96 14.97 -5.30
N GLN A 277 -10.89 15.54 -6.09
CA GLN A 277 -10.68 15.78 -7.51
C GLN A 277 -9.50 16.74 -7.75
N GLN A 278 -9.50 17.89 -7.07
CA GLN A 278 -8.43 18.89 -7.21
C GLN A 278 -7.06 18.31 -6.84
N THR A 279 -7.01 17.50 -5.78
CA THR A 279 -5.76 16.90 -5.30
C THR A 279 -5.24 15.83 -6.27
N ARG A 280 -6.11 15.03 -6.90
CA ARG A 280 -5.70 14.10 -7.97
C ARG A 280 -5.05 14.86 -9.13
N GLU A 281 -5.68 15.92 -9.62
CA GLU A 281 -5.16 16.73 -10.72
C GLU A 281 -3.78 17.31 -10.38
N ARG A 282 -3.63 17.85 -9.17
CA ARG A 282 -2.37 18.40 -8.68
C ARG A 282 -1.26 17.34 -8.56
N ILE A 283 -1.59 16.18 -8.02
CA ILE A 283 -0.66 15.05 -7.89
C ILE A 283 -0.21 14.58 -9.26
N CYS A 284 -1.13 14.35 -10.21
CA CYS A 284 -0.78 13.95 -11.57
C CYS A 284 0.13 14.97 -12.25
N ALA A 285 -0.18 16.26 -12.15
CA ALA A 285 0.65 17.30 -12.74
C ALA A 285 2.09 17.32 -12.17
N MET A 286 2.26 17.12 -10.86
CA MET A 286 3.60 17.06 -10.26
C MET A 286 4.33 15.74 -10.58
N ALA A 287 3.61 14.62 -10.66
CA ALA A 287 4.16 13.34 -11.09
C ALA A 287 4.71 13.45 -12.52
N ASP A 288 3.99 14.09 -13.44
CA ASP A 288 4.45 14.32 -14.81
C ASP A 288 5.71 15.20 -14.86
N LYS A 289 5.75 16.27 -14.07
CA LYS A 289 6.93 17.14 -13.97
C LYS A 289 8.14 16.39 -13.41
N LEU A 290 7.96 15.61 -12.34
CA LEU A 290 9.02 14.80 -11.76
C LEU A 290 9.50 13.74 -12.75
N HIS A 291 8.59 13.04 -13.42
CA HIS A 291 8.90 12.07 -14.47
C HIS A 291 9.78 12.69 -15.57
N GLN A 292 9.48 13.90 -16.02
CA GLN A 292 10.29 14.62 -17.01
C GLN A 292 11.71 14.90 -16.49
N VAL A 293 11.84 15.44 -15.26
CA VAL A 293 13.14 15.69 -14.63
C VAL A 293 13.94 14.40 -14.50
N LEU A 294 13.34 13.33 -13.99
CA LEU A 294 14.02 12.04 -13.84
C LEU A 294 14.39 11.42 -15.19
N SER A 295 13.56 11.56 -16.22
CA SER A 295 13.87 11.08 -17.58
C SER A 295 15.07 11.80 -18.18
N LEU A 296 15.21 13.11 -17.96
CA LEU A 296 16.39 13.86 -18.37
C LEU A 296 17.66 13.31 -17.68
N HIS A 297 17.55 12.88 -16.42
CA HIS A 297 18.69 12.42 -15.64
C HIS A 297 18.99 10.92 -15.72
N PHE A 298 18.03 10.08 -16.10
CA PHE A 298 18.22 8.63 -16.10
C PHE A 298 17.93 7.99 -17.47
N SER A 299 17.93 8.79 -18.54
CA SER A 299 17.84 8.26 -19.91
C SER A 299 19.15 7.63 -20.38
N SER A 300 19.03 6.67 -21.31
CA SER A 300 20.12 5.83 -21.82
C SER A 300 21.27 6.57 -22.52
N LYS A 301 21.20 7.89 -22.68
CA LYS A 301 22.22 8.69 -23.37
C LYS A 301 23.45 9.01 -22.52
N ASP A 302 23.38 8.86 -21.20
CA ASP A 302 24.41 9.37 -20.26
C ASP A 302 25.35 8.28 -19.71
N ASN A 303 25.74 7.27 -20.49
CA ASN A 303 26.55 6.12 -20.03
C ASN A 303 25.95 5.29 -18.89
N LEU A 304 24.72 5.59 -18.45
CA LEU A 304 23.90 4.78 -17.54
C LEU A 304 23.06 3.77 -18.35
N ALA A 305 23.69 2.99 -19.22
CA ALA A 305 23.02 2.13 -20.20
C ALA A 305 22.06 1.08 -19.60
N GLU A 306 22.09 0.89 -18.27
CA GLU A 306 21.28 -0.08 -17.52
C GLU A 306 20.21 0.58 -16.64
N ALA A 307 20.11 1.92 -16.62
CA ALA A 307 19.07 2.57 -15.84
C ALA A 307 17.70 2.39 -16.51
N THR A 308 16.72 1.91 -15.75
CA THR A 308 15.32 1.82 -16.18
C THR A 308 14.42 2.52 -15.18
N MET A 309 13.32 3.11 -15.65
CA MET A 309 12.40 3.83 -14.78
C MET A 309 10.99 3.28 -14.93
N THR A 310 10.35 3.01 -13.80
CA THR A 310 8.91 2.73 -13.72
C THR A 310 8.23 3.87 -12.98
N SER A 311 7.10 4.33 -13.51
CA SER A 311 6.40 5.51 -12.98
C SER A 311 5.05 5.10 -12.43
N GLY A 312 4.82 5.43 -11.17
CA GLY A 312 3.50 5.49 -10.55
C GLY A 312 3.04 6.94 -10.40
N ILE A 313 1.92 7.14 -9.72
CA ILE A 313 1.35 8.48 -9.53
C ILE A 313 1.99 9.20 -8.33
N LEU A 314 2.20 8.51 -7.20
CA LEU A 314 2.83 9.12 -6.00
C LEU A 314 4.34 8.94 -5.93
N PHE A 315 4.92 8.15 -6.83
CA PHE A 315 6.34 7.92 -6.86
C PHE A 315 6.82 7.40 -8.21
N HIS A 316 8.10 7.60 -8.48
CA HIS A 316 8.82 7.00 -9.60
C HIS A 316 9.99 6.18 -9.05
N THR A 317 10.21 5.01 -9.63
CA THR A 317 11.31 4.11 -9.25
C THR A 317 12.29 4.04 -10.40
N VAL A 318 13.55 4.37 -10.10
CA VAL A 318 14.67 4.25 -11.03
C VAL A 318 15.48 3.04 -10.58
N GLN A 319 15.55 2.00 -11.41
CA GLN A 319 16.50 0.92 -11.27
C GLN A 319 17.81 1.39 -11.89
N LEU A 320 18.93 1.17 -11.20
CA LEU A 320 20.24 1.60 -11.67
C LEU A 320 21.37 0.86 -10.95
N PRO A 321 22.52 0.68 -11.61
CA PRO A 321 23.75 0.26 -10.95
C PRO A 321 24.10 1.19 -9.79
N HIS A 322 24.67 0.63 -8.74
CA HIS A 322 25.12 1.40 -7.57
C HIS A 322 24.03 2.29 -6.94
N ALA A 323 22.76 1.86 -6.93
CA ALA A 323 21.66 2.63 -6.35
C ALA A 323 21.93 3.13 -4.90
N ALA A 324 22.66 2.36 -4.09
CA ALA A 324 23.08 2.77 -2.75
C ALA A 324 24.00 4.01 -2.75
N TRP A 325 24.90 4.12 -3.73
CA TRP A 325 25.76 5.30 -3.92
C TRP A 325 24.92 6.52 -4.30
N TRP A 326 24.00 6.36 -5.26
CA TRP A 326 23.11 7.45 -5.69
C TRP A 326 22.26 7.97 -4.54
N HIS A 327 21.66 7.05 -3.77
CA HIS A 327 20.93 7.39 -2.57
C HIS A 327 21.80 8.18 -1.57
N GLN A 328 23.05 7.75 -1.33
CA GLN A 328 23.97 8.46 -0.43
C GLN A 328 24.38 9.84 -0.98
N ALA A 329 24.62 9.96 -2.28
CA ALA A 329 25.00 11.20 -2.95
C ALA A 329 23.87 12.24 -2.87
N LEU A 330 22.63 11.82 -3.14
CA LEU A 330 21.43 12.64 -2.97
C LEU A 330 21.26 13.10 -1.51
N ALA A 331 21.41 12.17 -0.56
CA ALA A 331 21.26 12.48 0.86
C ALA A 331 22.29 13.50 1.36
N LYS A 332 23.55 13.44 0.91
CA LYS A 332 24.58 14.45 1.22
C LYS A 332 24.17 15.86 0.79
N GLN A 333 23.41 15.97 -0.29
CA GLN A 333 22.92 17.24 -0.86
C GLN A 333 21.55 17.68 -0.28
N GLY A 334 21.02 16.96 0.71
CA GLY A 334 19.74 17.27 1.35
C GLY A 334 18.51 16.84 0.54
N VAL A 335 18.66 15.87 -0.38
CA VAL A 335 17.52 15.22 -1.06
C VAL A 335 17.44 13.79 -0.55
N LEU A 336 16.39 13.49 0.22
CA LEU A 336 16.20 12.15 0.77
C LEU A 336 15.27 11.35 -0.14
N VAL A 337 15.74 10.22 -0.65
CA VAL A 337 14.95 9.29 -1.48
C VAL A 337 14.91 7.92 -0.80
N ARG A 338 14.09 7.00 -1.30
CA ARG A 338 14.08 5.62 -0.78
C ARG A 338 15.04 4.75 -1.58
N LEU A 339 16.10 4.24 -0.96
CA LEU A 339 16.80 3.07 -1.50
C LEU A 339 15.89 1.84 -1.37
N CYS A 340 15.56 1.13 -2.45
CA CYS A 340 14.75 -0.09 -2.39
C CYS A 340 15.47 -1.23 -1.63
N ASP A 341 14.72 -2.19 -1.09
CA ASP A 341 15.27 -3.22 -0.21
C ASP A 341 16.29 -4.13 -0.91
N GLU A 342 16.08 -4.37 -2.20
CA GLU A 342 16.97 -5.14 -3.07
C GLU A 342 18.23 -4.36 -3.49
N LYS A 343 18.34 -3.08 -3.12
CA LYS A 343 19.50 -2.18 -3.33
C LYS A 343 19.93 -1.97 -4.78
N HIS A 344 19.09 -2.31 -5.76
CA HIS A 344 19.30 -2.05 -7.19
C HIS A 344 18.42 -0.92 -7.74
N ALA A 345 17.66 -0.24 -6.87
CA ALA A 345 16.78 0.85 -7.27
C ALA A 345 16.66 1.92 -6.19
N ILE A 346 16.38 3.15 -6.62
CA ILE A 346 15.93 4.25 -5.76
C ILE A 346 14.53 4.68 -6.18
N ARG A 347 13.68 5.04 -5.21
CA ARG A 347 12.33 5.52 -5.42
C ARG A 347 12.19 6.96 -4.92
N PHE A 348 11.66 7.81 -5.77
CA PHE A 348 11.36 9.22 -5.53
C PHE A 348 9.85 9.37 -5.30
N GLY A 349 9.45 9.86 -4.14
CA GLY A 349 8.14 10.46 -3.92
C GLY A 349 8.03 11.83 -4.61
N LEU A 350 6.90 12.50 -4.43
CA LEU A 350 6.64 13.77 -5.12
C LEU A 350 7.19 14.99 -4.34
N PRO A 351 7.83 15.95 -5.03
CA PRO A 351 8.13 17.26 -4.47
C PRO A 351 6.85 18.02 -4.08
N HIS A 352 6.91 18.87 -3.06
CA HIS A 352 5.73 19.62 -2.61
C HIS A 352 5.40 20.81 -3.52
N ASN A 353 6.40 21.36 -4.21
CA ASN A 353 6.26 22.51 -5.11
C ASN A 353 7.36 22.53 -6.17
N ASP A 354 7.28 23.50 -7.09
CA ASP A 354 8.24 23.64 -8.20
C ASP A 354 9.66 24.03 -7.73
N ALA A 355 9.82 24.68 -6.56
CA ALA A 355 11.14 24.98 -6.01
C ALA A 355 11.83 23.72 -5.49
N ASP A 356 11.10 22.82 -4.82
CA ASP A 356 11.62 21.52 -4.41
C ASP A 356 11.99 20.65 -5.62
N LEU A 357 11.16 20.66 -6.67
CA LEU A 357 11.46 19.97 -7.93
C LEU A 357 12.72 20.53 -8.59
N GLN A 358 12.86 21.87 -8.66
CA GLN A 358 14.04 22.50 -9.22
C GLN A 358 15.30 22.16 -8.40
N ARG A 359 15.18 22.08 -7.07
CA ARG A 359 16.28 21.67 -6.20
C ARG A 359 16.70 20.22 -6.49
N VAL A 360 15.75 19.30 -6.68
CA VAL A 360 16.04 17.92 -7.08
C VAL A 360 16.79 17.90 -8.41
N ASN A 361 16.34 18.67 -9.40
CA ASN A 361 16.99 18.79 -10.70
C ASN A 361 18.44 19.29 -10.57
N THR A 362 18.67 20.38 -9.83
CA THR A 362 20.01 20.93 -9.60
C THR A 362 20.94 19.94 -8.90
N VAL A 363 20.45 19.22 -7.90
CA VAL A 363 21.25 18.21 -7.20
C VAL A 363 21.61 17.05 -8.12
N LEU A 364 20.68 16.57 -8.94
CA LEU A 364 20.95 15.50 -9.91
C LEU A 364 22.00 15.92 -10.95
N THR A 365 21.90 17.14 -11.49
CA THR A 365 22.92 17.72 -12.38
C THR A 365 24.28 17.76 -11.69
N HIS A 366 24.36 18.29 -10.47
CA HIS A 366 25.60 18.40 -9.73
C HIS A 366 26.25 17.02 -9.46
N ILE A 367 25.45 16.00 -9.11
CA ILE A 367 25.99 14.65 -8.86
C ILE A 367 26.58 14.05 -10.14
N LYS A 368 25.95 14.27 -11.30
CA LYS A 368 26.45 13.79 -12.59
C LYS A 368 27.73 14.50 -13.04
N ASP A 369 27.79 15.81 -12.89
CA ASP A 369 28.93 16.60 -13.34
C ASP A 369 30.21 16.31 -12.53
N ASN A 370 30.08 15.69 -11.36
CA ASN A 370 31.18 15.36 -10.44
C ASN A 370 31.40 13.84 -10.27
N GLN A 371 30.90 13.01 -11.21
CA GLN A 371 31.13 11.57 -11.24
C GLN A 371 32.46 11.16 -11.88
#